data_AF-A0A0L0SY99-F1
#
_entry.id   AF-A0A0L0SY99-F1
#
_cell.length_a   1.000
_cell.length_b   1.000
_cell.length_c   1.000
_cell.angle_alpha   90.00
_cell.angle_beta   90.00
_cell.angle_gamma   90.00
#
_symmetry.space_group_name_H-M   'P 1'
#
loop_
_entity.id
_entity.type
_entity.pdbx_description
1 polymer ?
#
loop_
_entity_poly.entity_id
_entity_poly.type
_entity_poly.pdbx_seq_one_letter_code
_entity_poly.pdbx_strand_id
1 'polypeptide(L)'
;MNAPDRFEIFVLPEGVKKITVTPDTRLPNAATIQIQREDHTLGTLLKAALLRDKRVLFAGYKVPHPLEHYFVLKVQTTDETSPKQALREAIDSLVSDIAVLLGRFNDEVRRARDAASFQAAGPYHNTDF
;
A
#
# COMPACT_ATOMS: atom_id res chain seq x y z
N MET A 1 12.22 30.02 12.04
CA MET A 1 11.67 29.53 10.76
C MET A 1 10.45 28.68 11.12
N ASN A 2 9.30 28.86 10.46
CA ASN A 2 8.03 28.18 10.83
C ASN A 2 7.76 26.90 10.01
N ALA A 3 8.78 26.35 9.36
CA ALA A 3 8.65 25.11 8.61
C ALA A 3 8.79 23.93 9.59
N PRO A 4 7.85 22.96 9.59
CA PRO A 4 7.99 21.75 10.38
C PRO A 4 9.15 20.89 9.89
N ASP A 5 9.64 20.01 10.75
CA ASP A 5 10.74 19.11 10.39
C ASP A 5 10.28 18.01 9.44
N ARG A 6 11.11 17.66 8.45
CA ARG A 6 10.75 16.67 7.41
C ARG A 6 10.44 15.27 7.96
N PHE A 7 11.05 14.89 9.07
CA PHE A 7 10.81 13.56 9.65
C PHE A 7 9.39 13.43 10.21
N GLU A 8 8.71 14.53 10.52
CA GLU A 8 7.32 14.52 10.98
C GLU A 8 6.36 13.93 9.95
N ILE A 9 6.75 13.80 8.68
CA ILE A 9 5.93 13.21 7.63
C ILE A 9 5.67 11.71 7.90
N PHE A 10 6.67 10.99 8.44
CA PHE A 10 6.63 9.54 8.60
C PHE A 10 6.88 9.06 10.04
N VAL A 11 7.49 9.88 10.90
CA VAL A 11 7.75 9.51 12.30
C VAL A 11 6.51 9.76 13.15
N LEU A 12 6.05 8.71 13.83
CA LEU A 12 4.93 8.79 14.75
C LEU A 12 5.38 9.47 16.06
N PRO A 13 4.70 10.55 16.51
CA PRO A 13 5.01 11.18 17.79
C PRO A 13 4.72 10.24 18.96
N GLU A 14 5.39 10.51 20.09
CA GLU A 14 5.13 9.78 21.33
C GLU A 14 3.67 9.94 21.77
N GLY A 15 3.04 8.86 22.21
CA GLY A 15 1.63 8.85 22.64
C GLY A 15 0.59 8.80 21.52
N VAL A 16 0.96 8.97 20.25
CA VAL A 16 0.02 8.87 19.12
C VAL A 16 -0.06 7.43 18.61
N LYS A 17 -1.28 6.89 18.41
CA LYS A 17 -1.48 5.56 17.81
C LYS A 17 -1.42 5.65 16.29
N LYS A 18 -0.73 4.70 15.65
CA LYS A 18 -0.63 4.62 14.18
C LYS A 18 -2.01 4.47 13.52
N ILE A 19 -2.89 3.66 14.13
CA ILE A 19 -4.22 3.36 13.59
C ILE A 19 -5.25 3.58 14.70
N THR A 20 -6.32 4.31 14.37
CA THR A 20 -7.50 4.45 15.22
C THR A 20 -8.73 4.02 14.41
N VAL A 21 -9.51 3.10 14.97
CA VAL A 21 -10.73 2.58 14.34
C VAL A 21 -11.94 3.06 15.14
N THR A 22 -12.85 3.74 14.47
CA THR A 22 -14.09 4.26 15.04
C THR A 22 -15.28 3.69 14.27
N PRO A 23 -16.15 2.89 14.91
CA PRO A 23 -17.40 2.45 14.28
C PRO A 23 -18.26 3.65 13.87
N ASP A 24 -18.90 3.59 12.71
CA ASP A 24 -19.84 4.62 12.27
C ASP A 24 -21.19 4.40 12.96
N THR A 25 -21.74 5.44 13.58
CA THR A 25 -23.02 5.34 14.28
C THR A 25 -24.23 5.52 13.36
N ARG A 26 -24.04 6.01 12.13
CA ARG A 26 -25.11 6.33 11.18
C ARG A 26 -25.38 5.20 10.19
N LEU A 27 -24.36 4.39 9.90
CA LEU A 27 -24.43 3.32 8.92
C LEU A 27 -24.16 1.98 9.61
N PRO A 28 -24.99 0.94 9.36
CA PRO A 28 -24.70 -0.40 9.85
C PRO A 28 -23.42 -0.92 9.19
N ASN A 29 -22.66 -1.68 9.97
CA ASN A 29 -21.47 -2.39 9.53
C ASN A 29 -20.47 -1.50 8.76
N ALA A 30 -20.27 -0.28 9.27
CA ALA A 30 -19.33 0.69 8.75
C ALA A 30 -18.33 1.13 9.81
N ALA A 31 -17.10 1.43 9.36
CA ALA A 31 -16.03 1.92 10.22
C ALA A 31 -15.26 3.05 9.52
N THR A 32 -14.85 4.02 10.33
CA THR A 32 -13.91 5.07 9.95
C THR A 32 -12.56 4.75 10.59
N ILE A 33 -11.52 4.74 9.77
CA ILE A 33 -10.18 4.30 10.15
C ILE A 33 -9.23 5.45 9.85
N GLN A 34 -8.62 5.99 10.90
CA GLN A 34 -7.61 7.04 10.79
C GLN A 34 -6.23 6.41 10.86
N ILE A 35 -5.41 6.66 9.85
CA ILE A 35 -4.05 6.13 9.74
C ILE A 35 -3.06 7.30 9.73
N GLN A 36 -2.26 7.37 10.79
CA GLN A 36 -1.30 8.42 11.04
C GLN A 36 -0.01 8.19 10.25
N ARG A 37 0.66 9.28 9.88
CA ARG A 37 1.95 9.29 9.19
C ARG A 37 1.96 8.44 7.92
N GLU A 38 0.90 8.58 7.13
CA GLU A 38 0.72 7.93 5.84
C GLU A 38 0.00 8.87 4.89
N ASP A 39 0.11 8.61 3.59
CA ASP A 39 -0.39 9.47 2.54
C ASP A 39 -1.24 8.72 1.49
N HIS A 40 -1.40 9.34 0.33
CA HIS A 40 -2.12 8.78 -0.82
C HIS A 40 -1.53 7.46 -1.34
N THR A 41 -0.26 7.16 -1.07
CA THR A 41 0.40 5.92 -1.49
C THR A 41 -0.33 4.72 -0.89
N LEU A 42 -0.46 4.70 0.44
CA LEU A 42 -1.16 3.62 1.14
C LEU A 42 -2.67 3.74 0.96
N GLY A 43 -3.23 4.96 1.03
CA GLY A 43 -4.68 5.18 0.91
C GLY A 43 -5.25 4.69 -0.42
N THR A 44 -4.59 4.97 -1.54
CA THR A 44 -5.03 4.54 -2.87
C THR A 44 -4.97 3.02 -3.02
N LEU A 45 -3.88 2.42 -2.53
CA LEU A 45 -3.64 0.98 -2.62
C LEU A 45 -4.67 0.19 -1.80
N LEU A 46 -4.94 0.61 -0.56
CA LEU A 46 -5.97 -0.01 0.29
C LEU A 46 -7.37 0.16 -0.29
N LYS A 47 -7.71 1.36 -0.79
CA LYS A 47 -9.01 1.60 -1.45
C LYS A 47 -9.20 0.64 -2.63
N ALA A 48 -8.20 0.54 -3.50
CA ALA A 48 -8.26 -0.32 -4.67
C ALA A 48 -8.41 -1.80 -4.28
N ALA A 49 -7.70 -2.27 -3.25
CA ALA A 49 -7.81 -3.65 -2.78
C ALA A 49 -9.18 -3.95 -2.16
N LEU A 50 -9.69 -3.06 -1.31
CA LEU A 50 -11.01 -3.22 -0.69
C LEU A 50 -12.13 -3.28 -1.73
N LEU A 51 -12.07 -2.46 -2.78
CA LEU A 51 -13.06 -2.47 -3.86
C LEU A 51 -13.03 -3.74 -4.75
N ARG A 52 -12.03 -4.62 -4.59
CA ARG A 52 -12.03 -5.93 -5.25
C ARG A 52 -12.95 -6.93 -4.55
N ASP A 53 -13.21 -6.75 -3.25
CA ASP A 53 -14.09 -7.62 -2.49
C ASP A 53 -15.57 -7.24 -2.70
N LYS A 54 -16.36 -8.19 -3.22
CA LYS A 54 -17.79 -7.99 -3.49
C LYS A 54 -18.63 -7.76 -2.23
N ARG A 55 -18.12 -8.13 -1.05
CA ARG A 55 -18.78 -7.89 0.24
C ARG A 55 -18.54 -6.47 0.76
N VAL A 56 -17.66 -5.69 0.13
CA VAL A 56 -17.45 -4.28 0.45
C VAL A 56 -18.43 -3.44 -0.35
N LEU A 57 -19.36 -2.78 0.35
CA LEU A 57 -20.35 -1.89 -0.24
C LEU A 57 -19.76 -0.51 -0.55
N PHE A 58 -18.86 -0.04 0.31
CA PHE A 58 -18.20 1.25 0.15
C PHE A 58 -16.77 1.19 0.69
N ALA A 59 -15.83 1.74 -0.08
CA ALA A 59 -14.49 2.04 0.38
C ALA A 59 -14.02 3.36 -0.24
N GLY A 60 -13.67 4.32 0.61
CA GLY A 60 -13.17 5.62 0.18
C GLY A 60 -12.22 6.19 1.21
N TYR A 61 -11.22 6.94 0.74
CA TYR A 61 -10.28 7.61 1.64
C TYR A 61 -10.15 9.09 1.28
N LYS A 62 -9.76 9.90 2.26
CA LYS A 62 -9.40 11.31 2.08
C LYS A 62 -8.25 11.69 2.99
N VAL A 63 -7.41 12.62 2.52
CA VAL A 63 -6.46 13.37 3.35
C VAL A 63 -7.18 14.65 3.76
N PRO A 64 -7.46 14.88 5.07
CA PRO A 64 -8.24 16.04 5.49
C PRO A 64 -7.60 17.38 5.14
N HIS A 65 -6.27 17.46 5.24
CA HIS A 65 -5.49 18.63 4.88
C HIS A 65 -4.10 18.23 4.38
N PRO A 66 -3.54 18.84 3.31
CA PRO A 66 -2.21 18.48 2.79
C PRO A 66 -1.04 18.66 3.77
N LEU A 67 -1.18 19.55 4.75
CA LEU A 67 -0.18 19.76 5.82
C LEU A 67 -0.34 18.80 7.00
N GLU A 68 -1.38 17.98 7.02
CA GLU A 68 -1.59 16.95 8.04
C GLU A 68 -1.20 15.59 7.46
N HIS A 69 -0.29 14.90 8.14
CA HIS A 69 0.25 13.63 7.66
C HIS A 69 -0.60 12.47 8.15
N TYR A 70 -1.87 12.42 7.76
CA TYR A 70 -2.74 11.27 7.98
C TYR A 70 -3.86 11.22 6.94
N PHE A 71 -4.40 10.03 6.74
CA PHE A 71 -5.62 9.88 5.95
C PHE A 71 -6.71 9.17 6.74
N VAL A 72 -7.94 9.40 6.32
CA VAL A 72 -9.15 8.77 6.85
C VAL A 72 -9.72 7.87 5.79
N LEU A 73 -9.79 6.57 6.11
CA LEU A 73 -10.40 5.53 5.30
C LEU A 73 -11.77 5.17 5.87
N LYS A 74 -12.80 5.19 5.05
CA LYS A 74 -14.15 4.78 5.41
C LYS A 74 -14.52 3.52 4.64
N VAL A 75 -14.94 2.51 5.37
CA VAL A 75 -15.29 1.18 4.84
C VAL A 75 -16.67 0.79 5.34
N GLN A 76 -17.51 0.28 4.44
CA GLN A 76 -18.80 -0.32 4.74
C GLN A 76 -18.87 -1.69 4.06
N THR A 77 -19.33 -2.68 4.79
CA THR A 77 -19.46 -4.06 4.31
C THR A 77 -20.89 -4.56 4.41
N THR A 78 -21.19 -5.67 3.74
CA THR A 78 -22.40 -6.47 3.98
C THR A 78 -22.35 -7.13 5.35
N ASP A 79 -23.46 -7.67 5.84
CA ASP A 79 -23.53 -8.36 7.14
C ASP A 79 -22.71 -9.65 7.21
N GLU A 80 -22.23 -10.15 6.07
CA GLU A 80 -21.39 -11.36 5.97
C GLU A 80 -19.96 -11.14 6.48
N THR A 81 -19.47 -9.90 6.51
CA THR A 81 -18.11 -9.59 6.95
C THR A 81 -18.07 -8.29 7.73
N SER A 82 -17.10 -8.16 8.64
CA SER A 82 -16.87 -6.89 9.35
C SER A 82 -15.90 -6.00 8.55
N PRO A 83 -16.00 -4.66 8.64
CA PRO A 83 -15.04 -3.76 7.99
C PRO A 83 -13.59 -4.03 8.39
N LYS A 84 -13.37 -4.45 9.64
CA LYS A 84 -12.05 -4.84 10.17
C LYS A 84 -11.52 -6.09 9.47
N GLN A 85 -12.39 -7.09 9.26
CA GLN A 85 -12.00 -8.33 8.61
C GLN A 85 -11.72 -8.11 7.12
N ALA A 86 -12.59 -7.38 6.42
CA ALA A 86 -12.38 -7.00 5.02
C ALA A 86 -11.06 -6.23 4.83
N LEU A 87 -10.73 -5.31 5.75
CA LEU A 87 -9.44 -4.61 5.70
C LEU A 87 -8.24 -5.53 5.89
N ARG A 88 -8.32 -6.48 6.83
CA ARG A 88 -7.23 -7.45 7.04
C ARG A 88 -7.01 -8.31 5.79
N GLU A 89 -8.08 -8.86 5.23
CA GLU A 89 -8.01 -9.70 4.03
C GLU A 89 -7.48 -8.92 2.82
N ALA A 90 -7.88 -7.65 2.68
CA ALA A 90 -7.33 -6.77 1.64
C ALA A 90 -5.81 -6.55 1.81
N ILE A 91 -5.33 -6.36 3.04
CA ILE A 91 -3.90 -6.21 3.33
C ILE A 91 -3.15 -7.50 3.01
N ASP A 92 -3.66 -8.65 3.46
CA ASP A 92 -3.02 -9.95 3.21
C ASP A 92 -2.93 -10.25 1.71
N SER A 93 -3.99 -9.95 0.96
CA SER A 93 -4.00 -10.05 -0.50
C SER A 93 -2.94 -9.14 -1.15
N LEU A 94 -2.80 -7.91 -0.68
CA LEU A 94 -1.80 -6.97 -1.21
C LEU A 94 -0.37 -7.41 -0.92
N VAL A 95 -0.10 -7.93 0.27
CA VAL A 95 1.22 -8.49 0.63
C VAL A 95 1.56 -9.66 -0.30
N SER A 96 0.60 -10.54 -0.55
CA SER A 96 0.77 -11.65 -1.49
C SER A 96 1.02 -11.17 -2.92
N ASP A 97 0.25 -10.19 -3.41
CA ASP A 97 0.40 -9.61 -4.76
C ASP A 97 1.81 -9.03 -4.94
N ILE A 98 2.30 -8.26 -3.95
CA ILE A 98 3.63 -7.64 -3.98
C ILE A 98 4.72 -8.70 -3.93
N ALA A 99 4.57 -9.75 -3.12
CA ALA A 99 5.54 -10.85 -3.05
C ALA A 99 5.68 -11.58 -4.40
N VAL A 100 4.55 -11.86 -5.07
CA VAL A 100 4.53 -12.48 -6.40
C VAL A 100 5.17 -11.56 -7.44
N LEU A 101 4.86 -10.26 -7.41
CA LEU A 101 5.46 -9.27 -8.30
C LEU A 101 6.98 -9.21 -8.14
N LEU A 102 7.46 -9.16 -6.88
CA LEU A 102 8.88 -9.12 -6.57
C LEU A 102 9.61 -10.38 -7.05
N GLY A 103 9.02 -11.56 -6.85
CA GLY A 103 9.56 -12.83 -7.34
C GLY A 103 9.74 -12.82 -8.86
N ARG A 104 8.67 -12.48 -9.60
CA ARG A 104 8.69 -12.39 -11.07
C ARG A 104 9.69 -11.35 -11.57
N PHE A 105 9.76 -10.19 -10.91
CA PHE A 105 10.71 -9.14 -11.26
C PHE A 105 12.16 -9.63 -11.11
N ASN A 106 12.48 -10.29 -9.99
CA ASN A 106 13.83 -10.81 -9.76
C ASN A 106 14.20 -11.91 -10.77
N ASP A 107 13.26 -12.77 -11.14
CA ASP A 107 13.47 -13.81 -12.15
C ASP A 107 13.79 -13.19 -13.52
N GLU A 108 13.04 -12.17 -13.94
CA GLU A 108 13.31 -11.49 -15.22
C GLU A 108 14.61 -10.69 -15.19
N VAL A 109 14.96 -10.05 -14.07
CA VAL A 109 16.26 -9.38 -13.91
C VAL A 109 17.41 -10.38 -14.04
N ARG A 110 17.30 -11.58 -13.48
CA ARG A 110 18.30 -12.64 -13.63
C ARG A 110 18.43 -13.07 -15.08
N ARG A 111 17.32 -13.37 -15.76
CA ARG A 111 17.33 -13.74 -17.18
C ARG A 111 17.97 -12.69 -18.07
N ALA A 112 17.65 -11.41 -17.84
CA ALA A 112 18.22 -10.31 -18.61
C ALA A 112 19.74 -10.18 -18.39
N ARG A 113 20.23 -10.39 -17.16
CA ARG A 113 21.67 -10.40 -16.85
C ARG A 113 22.39 -11.57 -17.53
N ASP A 114 21.81 -12.76 -17.46
CA ASP A 114 22.38 -13.95 -18.08
C ASP A 114 22.47 -13.78 -19.61
N ALA A 115 21.41 -13.26 -20.24
CA ALA A 115 21.41 -12.95 -21.68
C ALA A 115 22.44 -11.88 -22.08
N ALA A 116 22.61 -10.84 -21.27
CA ALA A 116 23.62 -9.80 -21.50
C ALA A 116 25.05 -10.34 -21.36
N SER A 117 25.31 -11.22 -20.39
CA SER A 117 26.62 -11.88 -20.24
C SER A 117 26.95 -12.79 -21.43
N PHE A 118 25.96 -13.46 -22.01
CA PHE A 118 26.14 -14.29 -23.20
C PHE A 118 26.47 -13.46 -24.45
N GLN A 119 25.87 -12.27 -24.61
CA GLN A 119 26.19 -11.35 -25.70
C GLN A 119 27.58 -10.70 -25.56
N ALA A 120 28.03 -10.44 -24.33
CA ALA A 120 29.37 -9.93 -24.06
C ALA A 120 30.49 -10.98 -24.32
N ALA A 121 30.17 -12.27 -24.27
CA ALA A 121 31.08 -13.38 -24.54
C ALA A 121 31.02 -13.92 -25.99
N GLY A 122 30.38 -13.18 -26.90
CA GLY A 122 30.25 -13.57 -28.32
C GLY A 122 31.62 -13.73 -29.04
N PRO A 123 31.71 -14.61 -30.05
CA PRO A 123 32.97 -15.16 -30.57
C PRO A 123 33.84 -14.20 -31.40
N TYR A 124 33.58 -12.89 -31.39
CA TYR A 124 34.24 -11.91 -32.25
C TYR A 124 35.18 -10.94 -31.50
N HIS A 125 35.65 -11.29 -30.31
CA HIS A 125 36.70 -10.54 -29.61
C HIS A 125 38.07 -11.19 -29.79
N ASN A 126 38.50 -11.37 -31.04
CA ASN A 126 39.91 -11.59 -31.36
C ASN A 126 40.53 -10.22 -31.66
N THR A 127 41.05 -9.56 -30.63
CA THR A 127 41.97 -8.42 -30.80
C THR A 127 43.38 -8.98 -30.89
N ASP A 128 43.75 -9.50 -32.07
CA ASP A 128 45.14 -9.75 -32.44
C ASP A 128 45.65 -8.54 -33.26
N PHE A 129 46.34 -7.63 -32.60
CA PHE A 129 47.38 -6.76 -33.15
C PHE A 129 48.54 -6.70 -32.15
#